data_AF-A0A4Y2SV75-F1
#
_entry.id   AF-A0A4Y2SV75-F1
#
_cell.length_a   1.000
_cell.length_b   1.000
_cell.length_c   1.000
_cell.angle_alpha   90.00
_cell.angle_beta   90.00
_cell.angle_gamma   90.00
#
_symmetry.space_group_name_H-M   'P 1'
#
loop_
_entity.id
_entity.type
_entity.pdbx_description
1 polymer ?
#
loop_
_entity_poly.entity_id
_entity_poly.type
_entity_poly.pdbx_seq_one_letter_code
_entity_poly.pdbx_strand_id
1 'polypeptide(L)'
;MPRTCVNSVDNFCYICGELAFAAQKKIISAVVKKAYHLYFGCTIGDQDKDWAPHVYCRARATTLSKWLHGKRKAMPFAVSMIWREPSNHIDCYFCMVPPATGGFTKKKMTIK
;
A
#
# COMPACT_ATOMS: atom_id res chain seq x y z
N MET A 1 -17.60 18.06 -10.17
CA MET A 1 -16.38 17.47 -9.57
C MET A 1 -15.79 16.49 -10.58
N PRO A 2 -14.45 16.36 -10.68
CA PRO A 2 -13.86 15.35 -11.56
C PRO A 2 -14.43 13.98 -11.21
N ARG A 3 -14.76 13.16 -12.22
CA ARG A 3 -15.20 11.77 -12.02
C ARG A 3 -14.01 10.83 -11.77
N THR A 4 -12.83 11.39 -11.54
CA THR A 4 -11.56 10.68 -11.47
C THR A 4 -10.80 11.13 -10.23
N CYS A 5 -10.19 10.17 -9.54
CA CYS A 5 -9.37 10.45 -8.36
C CYS A 5 -8.16 11.31 -8.76
N VAL A 6 -7.78 12.22 -7.87
CA VAL A 6 -6.60 13.10 -8.07
C VAL A 6 -5.31 12.28 -8.09
N ASN A 7 -5.25 11.21 -7.29
CA ASN A 7 -4.15 10.26 -7.29
C ASN A 7 -4.55 8.95 -7.96
N SER A 8 -3.61 8.35 -8.69
CA SER A 8 -3.71 6.96 -9.11
C SER A 8 -3.67 6.03 -7.89
N VAL A 9 -4.51 5.01 -7.89
CA VAL A 9 -4.56 3.95 -6.87
C VAL A 9 -3.20 3.28 -6.68
N ASP A 10 -2.48 3.06 -7.78
CA ASP A 10 -1.14 2.45 -7.76
C ASP A 10 -0.04 3.42 -7.28
N ASN A 11 -0.37 4.63 -6.85
CA ASN A 11 0.55 5.44 -6.05
C ASN A 11 0.66 4.97 -4.61
N PHE A 12 -0.23 4.10 -4.15
CA PHE A 12 -0.27 3.66 -2.76
C PHE A 12 0.22 2.22 -2.61
N CYS A 13 0.90 1.95 -1.51
CA CYS A 13 1.38 0.62 -1.18
C CYS A 13 0.26 -0.22 -0.55
N TYR A 14 -0.10 -1.34 -1.17
CA TYR A 14 -1.13 -2.24 -0.62
C TYR A 14 -0.86 -2.64 0.85
N ILE A 15 0.41 -2.91 1.20
CA ILE A 15 0.78 -3.45 2.52
C ILE A 15 0.65 -2.40 3.64
N CYS A 16 0.96 -1.13 3.36
CA CYS A 16 1.06 -0.10 4.42
C CYS A 16 0.24 1.16 4.18
N GLY A 17 -0.46 1.30 3.06
CA GLY A 17 -1.29 2.48 2.73
C GLY A 17 -0.51 3.75 2.39
N GLU A 18 0.81 3.75 2.55
CA GLU A 18 1.67 4.90 2.26
C GLU A 18 1.95 5.05 0.76
N LEU A 19 2.24 6.28 0.32
CA LEU A 19 2.69 6.56 -1.04
C LEU A 19 3.96 5.76 -1.38
N ALA A 20 3.92 5.08 -2.52
CA ALA A 20 5.03 4.33 -3.09
C ALA A 20 5.63 5.13 -4.26
N PHE A 21 6.90 5.51 -4.15
CA PHE A 21 7.62 6.15 -5.26
C PHE A 21 7.80 5.17 -6.43
N ALA A 22 7.71 5.65 -7.68
CA ALA A 22 7.75 4.81 -8.88
C ALA A 22 8.91 3.79 -8.88
N ALA A 23 10.13 4.24 -8.59
CA ALA A 23 11.32 3.38 -8.52
C ALA A 23 11.28 2.32 -7.41
N GLN A 24 10.38 2.46 -6.44
CA GLN A 24 10.21 1.58 -5.29
C GLN A 24 8.94 0.73 -5.37
N LYS A 25 8.07 0.92 -6.37
CA LYS A 25 6.89 0.09 -6.58
C LYS A 25 7.28 -1.30 -7.08
N LYS A 26 6.55 -2.31 -6.65
CA LYS A 26 6.68 -3.70 -7.09
C LYS A 26 5.30 -4.33 -7.20
N ILE A 27 5.15 -5.23 -8.17
CA ILE A 27 3.93 -6.01 -8.38
C ILE A 27 3.83 -7.08 -7.30
N ILE A 28 2.60 -7.35 -6.86
CA ILE A 28 2.26 -8.37 -5.87
C ILE A 28 2.60 -9.77 -6.40
N SER A 29 3.64 -10.37 -5.82
CA SER A 29 4.09 -11.74 -6.15
C SER A 29 3.48 -12.78 -5.20
N ALA A 30 3.49 -14.05 -5.61
CA ALA A 30 2.99 -15.16 -4.80
C ALA A 30 3.70 -15.27 -3.43
N VAL A 31 5.01 -15.02 -3.39
CA VAL A 31 5.80 -15.03 -2.14
C VAL A 31 5.31 -13.94 -1.18
N VAL A 32 5.00 -12.74 -1.69
CA VAL A 32 4.47 -11.65 -0.86
C VAL A 32 3.07 -11.97 -0.38
N LYS A 33 2.19 -12.54 -1.22
CA LYS A 33 0.85 -13.00 -0.81
C LYS A 33 0.94 -14.00 0.35
N LYS A 34 1.83 -15.00 0.25
CA LYS A 34 2.06 -15.99 1.31
C LYS A 34 2.60 -15.33 2.59
N ALA A 35 3.62 -14.49 2.48
CA ALA A 35 4.22 -13.84 3.64
C ALA A 35 3.23 -12.90 4.35
N TYR A 36 2.39 -12.20 3.58
CA TYR A 36 1.36 -11.32 4.09
C TYR A 36 0.31 -12.10 4.89
N HIS A 37 -0.19 -13.20 4.32
CA HIS A 37 -1.15 -14.06 5.01
C HIS A 37 -0.60 -14.64 6.32
N LEU A 38 0.63 -15.15 6.30
CA LEU A 38 1.28 -15.68 7.50
C LEU A 38 1.51 -14.62 8.58
N TYR A 39 1.78 -13.37 8.19
CA TYR A 39 2.06 -12.29 9.15
C TYR A 39 0.80 -11.66 9.72
N PHE A 40 -0.14 -11.27 8.86
CA PHE A 40 -1.32 -10.49 9.24
C PHE A 40 -2.56 -11.35 9.49
N GLY A 41 -2.53 -12.63 9.12
CA GLY A 41 -3.68 -13.54 9.25
C GLY A 41 -4.77 -13.33 8.20
N CYS A 42 -4.57 -12.45 7.22
CA CYS A 42 -5.54 -12.17 6.15
C CYS A 42 -4.90 -12.25 4.76
N THR A 43 -5.69 -12.58 3.74
CA THR A 43 -5.20 -12.64 2.36
C THR A 43 -5.18 -11.27 1.71
N ILE A 44 -4.27 -11.06 0.75
CA ILE A 44 -4.35 -9.92 -0.17
C ILE A 44 -5.57 -10.13 -1.07
N GLY A 45 -6.59 -9.29 -0.91
CA GLY A 45 -7.85 -9.31 -1.67
C GLY A 45 -7.95 -8.18 -2.71
N ASP A 46 -9.04 -8.24 -3.48
CA ASP A 46 -9.50 -7.21 -4.44
C ASP A 46 -8.49 -6.83 -5.52
N GLN A 47 -7.57 -7.75 -5.86
CA GLN A 47 -6.54 -7.54 -6.88
C GLN A 47 -7.07 -7.57 -8.32
N ASP A 48 -8.35 -7.90 -8.49
CA ASP A 48 -9.12 -7.78 -9.74
C ASP A 48 -9.86 -6.44 -9.83
N LYS A 49 -9.85 -5.64 -8.76
CA LYS A 49 -10.59 -4.37 -8.67
C LYS A 49 -9.68 -3.20 -8.98
N ASP A 50 -10.15 -2.33 -9.85
CA ASP A 50 -9.45 -1.10 -10.25
C ASP A 50 -9.24 -0.10 -9.10
N TRP A 51 -10.11 -0.13 -8.09
CA TRP A 51 -10.03 0.72 -6.91
C TRP A 51 -9.00 0.27 -5.87
N ALA A 52 -8.47 -0.95 -5.97
CA ALA A 52 -7.48 -1.48 -5.02
C ALA A 52 -6.04 -1.34 -5.55
N PRO A 53 -5.04 -1.08 -4.70
CA PRO A 53 -3.65 -1.01 -5.17
C PRO A 53 -3.12 -2.37 -5.65
N HIS A 54 -2.50 -2.38 -6.81
CA HIS A 54 -1.87 -3.57 -7.40
C HIS A 54 -0.37 -3.66 -7.09
N VAL A 55 0.15 -2.64 -6.39
CA VAL A 55 1.55 -2.47 -6.08
C VAL A 55 1.81 -2.34 -4.58
N TYR A 56 3.05 -2.62 -4.19
CA TYR A 56 3.56 -2.33 -2.86
C TYR A 56 4.92 -1.63 -2.94
N CYS A 57 5.31 -0.96 -1.86
CA CYS A 57 6.64 -0.35 -1.77
C CYS A 57 7.70 -1.38 -1.34
N ARG A 58 8.86 -1.34 -2.00
CA ARG A 58 10.00 -2.25 -1.79
C ARG A 58 10.40 -2.37 -0.32
N ALA A 59 10.31 -1.27 0.45
CA ALA A 59 10.67 -1.25 1.86
C ALA A 59 9.84 -2.24 2.70
N ARG A 60 8.51 -2.27 2.52
CA ARG A 60 7.62 -3.16 3.28
C ARG A 60 7.80 -4.60 2.86
N ALA A 61 7.92 -4.88 1.56
CA ALA A 61 8.18 -6.25 1.12
C ALA A 61 9.55 -6.77 1.53
N THR A 62 10.59 -5.94 1.55
CA THR A 62 11.90 -6.34 2.07
C THR A 62 11.79 -6.70 3.55
N THR A 63 11.03 -5.93 4.31
CA THR A 63 10.82 -6.17 5.73
C THR A 63 10.04 -7.46 5.97
N LEU A 64 8.95 -7.66 5.22
CA LEU A 64 8.09 -8.83 5.30
C LEU A 64 8.85 -10.11 4.86
N SER A 65 9.65 -10.02 3.79
CA SER A 65 10.52 -11.10 3.35
C SER A 65 11.59 -11.43 4.40
N LYS A 66 12.24 -10.42 4.99
CA LYS A 66 13.20 -10.66 6.09
C LYS A 66 12.54 -11.33 7.28
N TRP A 67 11.31 -10.96 7.62
CA TRP A 67 10.55 -11.63 8.66
C TRP A 67 10.26 -13.10 8.31
N LEU A 68 9.79 -13.37 7.09
CA LEU A 68 9.50 -14.74 6.63
C LEU A 68 10.72 -15.66 6.74
N HIS A 69 11.93 -15.14 6.53
CA HIS A 69 13.19 -15.88 6.63
C HIS A 69 13.83 -15.81 8.04
N GLY A 70 13.13 -15.34 9.07
CA GLY A 70 13.65 -15.25 10.44
C GLY A 70 14.75 -14.19 10.65
N LYS A 71 15.05 -13.37 9.64
CA LYS A 71 16.07 -12.29 9.71
C LYS A 71 15.55 -11.01 10.35
N ARG A 72 14.26 -10.95 10.69
CA ARG A 72 13.63 -9.85 11.40
C ARG A 72 12.52 -10.37 12.30
N LYS A 73 12.43 -9.85 13.53
CA LYS A 73 11.43 -10.29 14.51
C LYS A 73 9.99 -9.92 14.13
N ALA A 74 9.79 -8.73 13.57
CA ALA A 74 8.46 -8.21 13.25
C ALA A 74 8.49 -7.12 12.17
N MET A 75 7.35 -6.90 11.51
CA MET A 75 7.04 -5.67 10.78
C MET A 75 6.95 -4.49 11.75
N PRO A 76 7.17 -3.25 11.28
CA PRO A 76 7.05 -2.04 12.10
C PRO A 76 5.59 -1.67 12.47
N PHE A 77 4.62 -2.51 12.10
CA PHE A 77 3.21 -2.39 12.46
C PHE A 77 2.60 -3.79 12.54
N ALA A 78 1.53 -3.93 13.34
CA ALA A 78 0.82 -5.19 13.54
C ALA A 78 -0.37 -5.37 12.59
N VAL A 79 -1.00 -4.27 12.17
CA VAL A 79 -2.20 -4.27 11.34
C VAL A 79 -1.88 -3.73 9.95
N SER A 80 -2.28 -4.47 8.92
CA SER A 80 -2.15 -4.03 7.53
C SER A 80 -3.18 -2.96 7.17
N MET A 81 -2.94 -2.22 6.09
CA MET A 81 -3.98 -1.37 5.51
C MET A 81 -5.16 -2.23 5.03
N ILE A 82 -6.38 -1.80 5.31
CA ILE A 82 -7.60 -2.40 4.79
C ILE A 82 -8.09 -1.53 3.63
N TRP A 83 -8.20 -2.13 2.45
CA TRP A 83 -8.72 -1.45 1.27
C TRP A 83 -10.22 -1.68 1.17
N ARG A 84 -10.97 -0.62 0.86
CA ARG A 84 -12.41 -0.67 0.64
C ARG A 84 -12.74 0.17 -0.57
N GLU A 85 -13.75 -0.25 -1.31
CA GLU A 85 -14.28 0.51 -2.43
C GLU A 85 -14.81 1.86 -1.92
N PRO A 86 -14.34 2.99 -2.47
CA PRO A 86 -14.85 4.29 -2.09
C PRO A 86 -16.28 4.49 -2.62
N SER A 87 -17.22 4.83 -1.75
CA SER A 87 -18.62 5.07 -2.15
C SER A 87 -18.80 6.35 -2.96
N ASN A 88 -17.93 7.33 -2.74
CA ASN A 88 -17.93 8.61 -3.44
C ASN A 88 -16.52 9.25 -3.37
N HIS A 89 -16.30 10.39 -4.05
CA HIS A 89 -15.01 11.07 -4.05
C HIS A 89 -14.69 11.87 -2.77
N ILE A 90 -15.68 12.14 -1.91
CA ILE A 90 -15.49 12.82 -0.63
C ILE A 90 -14.81 11.87 0.36
N ASP A 91 -15.25 10.61 0.38
CA ASP A 91 -14.73 9.56 1.28
C ASP A 91 -13.61 8.72 0.63
N CYS A 92 -13.14 9.11 -0.55
CA CYS A 92 -12.10 8.40 -1.27
C CYS A 92 -10.72 8.69 -0.68
N TYR A 93 -10.08 7.67 -0.11
CA TYR A 93 -8.72 7.75 0.45
C TYR A 93 -7.72 8.37 -0.54
N PHE A 94 -7.81 8.00 -1.81
CA PHE A 94 -6.93 8.51 -2.87
C PHE A 94 -7.15 9.99 -3.18
N CYS A 95 -8.35 10.52 -2.95
CA CYS A 95 -8.66 11.95 -3.10
C CYS A 95 -8.28 12.77 -1.86
N MET A 96 -8.38 12.18 -0.67
CA MET A 96 -8.07 12.85 0.59
C MET A 96 -6.57 13.10 0.77
N VAL A 97 -5.73 12.26 0.17
CA VAL A 97 -4.28 12.45 0.22
C VAL A 97 -3.87 13.55 -0.77
N PRO A 98 -3.21 14.63 -0.31
CA PRO A 98 -2.68 15.68 -1.18
C PRO A 98 -1.87 15.11 -2.36
N PRO A 99 -2.07 15.61 -3.59
CA PRO A 99 -1.28 15.17 -4.73
C PRO A 99 0.20 15.38 -4.46
N ALA A 100 1.01 14.41 -4.87
CA ALA A 100 2.45 14.53 -4.81
C ALA A 100 2.94 15.56 -5.85
N THR A 101 2.84 16.85 -5.54
CA THR A 101 3.41 17.96 -6.31
C THR A 101 4.92 18.12 -6.10
N GLY A 102 5.73 17.56 -7.01
CA GLY A 102 7.18 17.75 -7.03
C GLY A 102 7.97 16.59 -6.42
N GLY A 103 9.20 16.35 -6.86
CA GLY A 103 10.01 15.24 -6.37
C GLY A 103 10.19 15.31 -4.84
N PHE A 104 9.61 14.36 -4.10
CA PHE A 104 9.65 14.41 -2.63
C PHE A 104 10.79 13.57 -2.04
N THR A 105 11.61 14.27 -1.24
CA THR A 105 12.51 13.72 -0.23
C THR A 105 11.71 13.12 0.93
N LYS A 106 12.28 12.07 1.52
CA LYS A 106 11.73 11.24 2.61
C LYS A 106 11.03 12.06 3.71
N LYS A 107 9.72 12.23 3.66
CA LYS A 107 8.92 12.55 4.86
C LYS A 107 7.72 11.62 4.94
N LYS A 108 7.65 10.89 6.05
CA LYS A 108 6.51 10.06 6.44
C LYS A 108 5.27 10.93 6.44
N MET A 109 4.28 10.60 5.62
CA MET A 109 2.96 11.19 5.73
C MET A 109 2.19 10.38 6.77
N THR A 110 2.22 10.87 8.01
CA THR A 110 1.33 10.39 9.08
C THR A 110 0.06 11.21 8.96
N ILE A 111 -1.04 10.57 8.54
CA ILE A 111 -2.37 11.16 8.63
C ILE A 111 -2.75 11.13 10.12
N LYS A 112 -2.98 12.31 10.70
CA LYS A 112 -3.43 12.49 12.09
C LYS A 112 -4.92 12.21 12.20
#